data_AF-A0A4R6B5S4-F1
#
_entry.id   AF-A0A4R6B5S4-F1
#
_cell.length_a   1.000
_cell.length_b   1.000
_cell.length_c   1.000
_cell.angle_alpha   90.00
_cell.angle_beta   90.00
_cell.angle_gamma   90.00
#
_symmetry.space_group_name_H-M   'P 1'
#
loop_
_entity.id
_entity.type
_entity.pdbx_description
1 polymer ?
#
loop_
_entity_poly.entity_id
_entity_poly.type
_entity_poly.pdbx_seq_one_letter_code
_entity_poly.pdbx_strand_id
1 'polypeptide(L)'
;MKDKLEALISGLEGAKSHSDLQGIIFKLRDLYDVDHVIYHSVNRTGEQYAALTYNVDWVDRYIEQDYARIDPVVQGCYQRFHPVDWKRLDWSSPKARNFMGEAADAGVGNQGLSVPIRGPNGQFALFTACSRSSDSTWEKYSRSNVGDLILVAHFINQKALELDNGTDVQRSASLSPREIDTLSLLAMGYSRAQASDSLSISEHTLRVYIESARFKLGAQNTTHAVAKAIAHGLIVV
;
A
#
# COMPACT_ATOMS: atom_id res chain seq x y z
N MET A 1 9.14 -21.61 11.83
CA MET A 1 8.30 -20.41 12.01
C MET A 1 9.09 -19.34 12.74
N LYS A 2 9.44 -19.53 14.02
CA LYS A 2 10.16 -18.54 14.84
C LYS A 2 11.51 -18.10 14.24
N ASP A 3 12.34 -19.06 13.82
CA ASP A 3 13.68 -18.79 13.31
C ASP A 3 13.69 -17.97 12.02
N LYS A 4 12.71 -18.17 11.12
CA LYS A 4 12.59 -17.41 9.86
C LYS A 4 12.27 -15.95 10.14
N LEU A 5 11.34 -15.71 11.05
CA LEU A 5 10.90 -14.37 11.41
C LEU A 5 11.97 -13.62 12.22
N GLU A 6 12.66 -14.32 13.13
CA GLU A 6 13.80 -13.75 13.88
C GLU A 6 14.94 -13.34 12.93
N ALA A 7 15.26 -14.18 11.92
CA ALA A 7 16.25 -13.84 10.90
C ALA A 7 15.84 -12.62 10.07
N LEU A 8 14.55 -12.50 9.71
CA LEU A 8 14.03 -11.32 9.04
C LEU A 8 14.16 -10.06 9.91
N ILE A 9 13.69 -10.11 11.15
CA ILE A 9 13.71 -8.96 12.07
C ILE A 9 15.15 -8.48 12.27
N SER A 10 16.08 -9.39 12.56
CA SER A 10 17.50 -9.05 12.70
C SER A 10 18.09 -8.44 11.41
N GLY A 11 17.70 -8.94 10.23
CA GLY A 11 18.09 -8.36 8.95
C GLY A 11 17.56 -6.94 8.76
N LEU A 12 16.30 -6.68 9.14
CA LEU A 12 15.66 -5.37 9.00
C LEU A 12 16.22 -4.34 9.98
N GLU A 13 16.61 -4.74 11.20
CA GLU A 13 17.28 -3.84 12.15
C GLU A 13 18.58 -3.26 11.55
N GLY A 14 19.32 -4.06 10.79
CA GLY A 14 20.58 -3.66 10.16
C GLY A 14 20.43 -2.83 8.88
N ALA A 15 19.28 -2.86 8.21
CA ALA A 15 19.07 -2.16 6.94
C ALA A 15 19.01 -0.63 7.12
N LYS A 16 19.75 0.11 6.28
CA LYS A 16 19.86 1.58 6.33
C LYS A 16 19.53 2.25 5.00
N SER A 17 19.22 1.48 3.98
CA SER A 17 18.90 1.97 2.63
C SER A 17 17.90 1.07 1.93
N HIS A 18 17.27 1.57 0.87
CA HIS A 18 16.42 0.76 -0.03
C HIS A 18 17.20 -0.38 -0.69
N SER A 19 18.50 -0.21 -0.94
CA SER A 19 19.37 -1.29 -1.45
C SER A 19 19.50 -2.44 -0.45
N ASP A 20 19.55 -2.15 0.85
CA ASP A 20 19.56 -3.20 1.88
C ASP A 20 18.24 -3.95 1.89
N LEU A 21 17.13 -3.23 1.74
CA LEU A 21 15.79 -3.81 1.67
C LEU A 21 15.63 -4.73 0.44
N GLN A 22 16.16 -4.33 -0.71
CA GLN A 22 16.26 -5.18 -1.91
C GLN A 22 17.03 -6.48 -1.63
N GLY A 23 18.15 -6.40 -0.91
CA GLY A 23 18.91 -7.58 -0.48
C GLY A 23 18.11 -8.51 0.45
N ILE A 24 17.28 -7.94 1.34
CA ILE A 24 16.39 -8.72 2.22
C ILE A 24 15.30 -9.42 1.40
N ILE A 25 14.72 -8.77 0.38
CA ILE A 25 13.73 -9.37 -0.51
C ILE A 25 14.30 -10.61 -1.23
N PHE A 26 15.56 -10.56 -1.70
CA PHE A 26 16.23 -11.74 -2.27
C PHE A 26 16.40 -12.87 -1.24
N LYS A 27 16.84 -12.55 -0.02
CA LYS A 27 16.95 -13.55 1.06
C LYS A 27 15.60 -14.17 1.42
N LEU A 28 14.53 -13.39 1.42
CA LEU A 28 13.18 -13.86 1.69
C LEU A 28 12.70 -14.84 0.62
N ARG A 29 12.97 -14.56 -0.67
CA ARG A 29 12.70 -15.50 -1.76
C ARG A 29 13.29 -16.87 -1.45
N ASP A 30 14.59 -16.91 -1.13
CA ASP A 30 15.30 -18.16 -0.86
C ASP A 30 14.81 -18.84 0.43
N LEU A 31 14.55 -18.06 1.48
CA LEU A 31 14.09 -18.57 2.79
C LEU A 31 12.68 -19.17 2.73
N TYR A 32 11.81 -18.61 1.89
CA TYR A 32 10.44 -19.06 1.69
C TYR A 32 10.29 -20.04 0.53
N ASP A 33 11.38 -20.37 -0.16
CA ASP A 33 11.44 -21.35 -1.26
C ASP A 33 10.37 -21.09 -2.33
N VAL A 34 10.37 -19.86 -2.84
CA VAL A 34 9.48 -19.41 -3.92
C VAL A 34 10.32 -18.82 -5.05
N ASP A 35 9.78 -18.78 -6.27
CA ASP A 35 10.52 -18.24 -7.41
C ASP A 35 10.72 -16.73 -7.29
N HIS A 36 9.71 -16.01 -6.77
CA HIS A 36 9.79 -14.57 -6.62
C HIS A 36 9.10 -14.03 -5.37
N VAL A 37 9.72 -13.00 -4.80
CA VAL A 37 9.16 -12.09 -3.80
C VAL A 37 9.22 -10.66 -4.31
N ILE A 38 8.17 -9.90 -4.00
CA ILE A 38 7.94 -8.53 -4.45
C ILE A 38 7.40 -7.74 -3.26
N TYR A 39 7.98 -6.57 -3.03
CA TYR A 39 7.40 -5.51 -2.24
C TYR A 39 7.25 -4.29 -3.12
N HIS A 40 6.04 -3.76 -3.23
CA HIS A 40 5.73 -2.53 -3.95
C HIS A 40 4.97 -1.60 -3.03
N SER A 41 5.29 -0.32 -3.05
CA SER A 41 4.60 0.69 -2.26
C SER A 41 4.41 1.97 -3.04
N VAL A 42 3.26 2.61 -2.82
CA VAL A 42 2.95 3.96 -3.28
C VAL A 42 2.89 4.86 -2.06
N ASN A 43 3.75 5.87 -2.02
CA ASN A 43 3.82 6.81 -0.91
C ASN A 43 2.70 7.87 -0.99
N ARG A 44 2.66 8.80 -0.04
CA ARG A 44 1.64 9.86 0.07
C ARG A 44 1.61 10.84 -1.10
N THR A 45 2.74 11.02 -1.80
CA THR A 45 2.86 11.92 -2.96
C THR A 45 2.56 11.21 -4.28
N GLY A 46 2.35 9.89 -4.24
CA GLY A 46 2.11 9.05 -5.41
C GLY A 46 3.40 8.49 -6.02
N GLU A 47 4.57 8.73 -5.43
CA GLU A 47 5.81 8.11 -5.87
C GLU A 47 5.78 6.62 -5.53
N GLN A 48 6.32 5.82 -6.45
CA GLN A 48 6.35 4.37 -6.33
C GLN A 48 7.75 3.93 -5.94
N TYR A 49 7.80 2.99 -5.01
CA TYR A 49 9.00 2.25 -4.66
C TYR A 49 8.74 0.76 -4.81
N ALA A 50 9.72 0.03 -5.32
CA ALA A 50 9.65 -1.42 -5.44
C ALA A 50 10.97 -2.06 -5.06
N ALA A 51 10.90 -3.15 -4.31
CA ALA A 51 11.98 -4.10 -4.13
C ALA A 51 11.48 -5.48 -4.56
N LEU A 52 12.09 -6.06 -5.59
CA LEU A 52 11.53 -7.23 -6.28
C LEU A 52 12.60 -8.15 -6.84
N THR A 53 12.22 -9.39 -7.12
CA THR A 53 13.12 -10.43 -7.62
C THR A 53 12.85 -10.82 -9.07
N TYR A 54 11.95 -10.12 -9.76
CA TYR A 54 11.71 -10.36 -11.20
C TYR A 54 12.93 -9.97 -12.04
N ASN A 55 13.03 -10.57 -13.22
CA ASN A 55 13.99 -10.13 -14.23
C ASN A 55 13.66 -8.70 -14.67
N VAL A 56 14.69 -7.88 -14.86
CA VAL A 56 14.58 -6.49 -15.32
C VAL A 56 13.80 -6.38 -16.63
N ASP A 57 13.98 -7.31 -17.57
CA ASP A 57 13.25 -7.30 -18.85
C ASP A 57 11.73 -7.37 -18.65
N TRP A 58 11.29 -8.13 -17.64
CA TRP A 58 9.87 -8.22 -17.29
C TRP A 58 9.39 -6.96 -16.59
N VAL A 59 10.21 -6.37 -15.71
CA VAL A 59 9.88 -5.13 -15.00
C VAL A 59 9.70 -3.98 -16.00
N ASP A 60 10.62 -3.83 -16.94
CA ASP A 60 10.57 -2.80 -17.99
C ASP A 60 9.31 -2.99 -18.84
N ARG A 61 9.04 -4.21 -19.29
CA ARG A 61 7.81 -4.53 -20.03
C ARG A 61 6.55 -4.20 -19.23
N TYR A 62 6.53 -4.52 -17.93
CA TYR A 62 5.37 -4.24 -17.06
C TYR A 62 5.08 -2.74 -16.96
N ILE A 63 6.13 -1.93 -16.86
CA ILE A 63 6.04 -0.47 -16.81
C ILE A 63 5.63 0.10 -18.17
N GLU A 64 6.29 -0.32 -19.25
CA GLU A 64 6.00 0.16 -20.62
C GLU A 64 4.55 -0.10 -21.06
N GLN A 65 3.99 -1.24 -20.67
CA GLN A 65 2.61 -1.61 -21.00
C GLN A 65 1.58 -1.10 -19.99
N ASP A 66 2.01 -0.40 -18.93
CA ASP A 66 1.17 0.10 -17.84
C ASP A 66 0.27 -1.00 -17.24
N TYR A 67 0.86 -2.17 -16.99
CA TYR A 67 0.11 -3.36 -16.58
C TYR A 67 -0.56 -3.20 -15.22
N ALA A 68 -0.10 -2.30 -14.35
CA ALA A 68 -0.75 -1.98 -13.07
C ALA A 68 -2.25 -1.65 -13.21
N ARG A 69 -2.67 -1.07 -14.34
CA ARG A 69 -4.08 -0.72 -14.60
C ARG A 69 -4.98 -1.92 -14.88
N ILE A 70 -4.41 -3.01 -15.39
CA ILE A 70 -5.17 -4.20 -15.81
C ILE A 70 -4.86 -5.42 -14.97
N ASP A 71 -3.82 -5.35 -14.12
CA ASP A 71 -3.37 -6.42 -13.23
C ASP A 71 -4.45 -6.74 -12.18
N PRO A 72 -5.09 -7.92 -12.24
CA PRO A 72 -6.10 -8.30 -11.27
C PRO A 72 -5.57 -8.39 -9.84
N VAL A 73 -4.26 -8.59 -9.65
CA VAL A 73 -3.63 -8.63 -8.32
C VAL A 73 -3.66 -7.25 -7.69
N VAL A 74 -3.22 -6.22 -8.42
CA VAL A 74 -3.25 -4.82 -7.96
C VAL A 74 -4.69 -4.38 -7.68
N GLN A 75 -5.60 -4.59 -8.64
CA GLN A 75 -7.00 -4.19 -8.50
C GLN A 75 -7.70 -4.95 -7.37
N GLY A 76 -7.44 -6.26 -7.26
CA GLY A 76 -7.99 -7.11 -6.22
C GLY A 76 -7.55 -6.71 -4.82
N CYS A 77 -6.34 -6.16 -4.67
CA CYS A 77 -5.79 -5.70 -3.40
C CYS A 77 -6.25 -4.30 -2.98
N TYR A 78 -6.80 -3.48 -3.88
CA TYR A 78 -7.27 -2.13 -3.54
C TYR A 78 -8.40 -2.08 -2.51
N GLN A 79 -9.22 -3.12 -2.41
CA GLN A 79 -10.38 -3.14 -1.51
C GLN A 79 -10.36 -4.31 -0.53
N ARG A 80 -9.22 -5.01 -0.41
CA ARG A 80 -9.07 -6.17 0.46
C ARG A 80 -8.11 -5.88 1.61
N PHE A 81 -8.46 -6.44 2.76
CA PHE A 81 -7.62 -6.42 3.97
C PHE A 81 -6.82 -7.72 4.12
N HIS A 82 -7.43 -8.86 3.77
CA HIS A 82 -6.80 -10.17 3.90
C HIS A 82 -5.90 -10.48 2.69
N PRO A 83 -4.90 -11.38 2.85
CA PRO A 83 -4.12 -11.89 1.75
C PRO A 83 -4.98 -12.45 0.62
N VAL A 84 -4.55 -12.20 -0.60
CA VAL A 84 -5.27 -12.51 -1.83
C VAL A 84 -4.51 -13.59 -2.58
N ASP A 85 -5.12 -14.77 -2.66
CA ASP A 85 -4.64 -15.82 -3.55
C ASP A 85 -5.01 -15.46 -5.00
N TRP A 86 -4.02 -15.49 -5.89
CA TRP A 86 -4.20 -15.12 -7.29
C TRP A 86 -5.29 -15.95 -7.98
N LYS A 87 -5.49 -17.21 -7.58
CA LYS A 87 -6.53 -18.08 -8.16
C LYS A 87 -7.95 -17.62 -7.86
N ARG A 88 -8.13 -16.75 -6.85
CA ARG A 88 -9.44 -16.20 -6.46
C ARG A 88 -9.76 -14.87 -7.15
N LEU A 89 -8.86 -14.38 -7.99
CA LEU A 89 -9.04 -13.14 -8.75
C LEU A 89 -9.80 -13.40 -10.05
N ASP A 90 -10.41 -12.34 -10.57
CA ASP A 90 -11.06 -12.39 -11.87
C ASP A 90 -10.06 -12.21 -13.01
N TRP A 91 -9.72 -13.32 -13.66
CA TRP A 91 -8.88 -13.36 -14.86
C TRP A 91 -9.69 -13.49 -16.15
N SER A 92 -11.02 -13.26 -16.11
CA SER A 92 -11.91 -13.51 -17.25
C SER A 92 -11.79 -12.49 -18.39
N SER A 93 -11.12 -11.36 -18.18
CA SER A 93 -10.91 -10.39 -19.25
C SER A 93 -9.81 -10.87 -20.22
N PRO A 94 -9.95 -10.65 -21.54
CA PRO A 94 -8.90 -11.00 -22.51
C PRO A 94 -7.53 -10.36 -22.19
N LYS A 95 -7.54 -9.11 -21.71
CA LYS A 95 -6.33 -8.38 -21.31
C LYS A 95 -5.65 -9.05 -20.12
N ALA A 96 -6.41 -9.41 -19.08
CA ALA A 96 -5.87 -10.09 -17.91
C ALA A 96 -5.29 -11.47 -18.26
N ARG A 97 -5.95 -12.24 -19.13
CA ARG A 97 -5.40 -13.52 -19.61
C ARG A 97 -4.10 -13.36 -20.39
N ASN A 98 -4.04 -12.39 -21.29
CA ASN A 98 -2.82 -12.13 -22.07
C ASN A 98 -1.67 -11.72 -21.14
N PHE A 99 -1.93 -10.79 -20.22
CA PHE A 99 -0.99 -10.40 -19.18
C PHE A 99 -0.50 -11.60 -18.35
N MET A 100 -1.40 -12.47 -17.89
CA MET A 100 -1.03 -13.67 -17.13
C MET A 100 -0.16 -14.63 -17.95
N GLY A 101 -0.44 -14.79 -19.24
CA GLY A 101 0.38 -15.59 -20.15
C GLY A 101 1.79 -15.03 -20.28
N GLU A 102 1.92 -13.73 -20.55
CA GLU A 102 3.21 -13.06 -20.66
C GLU A 102 4.00 -13.12 -19.35
N ALA A 103 3.34 -12.91 -18.21
CA ALA A 103 3.97 -13.03 -16.89
C ALA A 103 4.49 -14.46 -16.66
N ALA A 104 3.69 -15.47 -17.01
CA ALA A 104 4.10 -16.86 -16.90
C ALA A 104 5.29 -17.18 -17.81
N ASP A 105 5.32 -16.67 -19.04
CA ASP A 105 6.43 -16.86 -19.99
C ASP A 105 7.71 -16.16 -19.51
N ALA A 106 7.57 -15.00 -18.85
CA ALA A 106 8.66 -14.26 -18.23
C ALA A 106 9.17 -14.87 -16.91
N GLY A 107 8.57 -15.97 -16.44
CA GLY A 107 9.01 -16.71 -15.26
C GLY A 107 8.36 -16.32 -13.94
N VAL A 108 7.41 -15.36 -13.93
CA VAL A 108 6.69 -14.91 -12.71
C VAL A 108 5.99 -16.07 -11.99
N GLY A 109 5.52 -17.05 -12.76
CA GLY A 109 4.77 -18.20 -12.26
C GLY A 109 3.27 -18.04 -12.46
N ASN A 110 2.53 -19.09 -12.09
CA ASN A 110 1.07 -19.19 -12.25
C ASN A 110 0.31 -19.14 -10.91
N GLN A 111 1.04 -19.04 -9.79
CA GLN A 111 0.50 -19.00 -8.44
C GLN A 111 1.10 -17.83 -7.67
N GLY A 112 0.30 -17.21 -6.82
CA GLY A 112 0.79 -16.14 -5.96
C GLY A 112 -0.15 -15.84 -4.80
N LEU A 113 0.43 -15.25 -3.76
CA LEU A 113 -0.26 -14.78 -2.57
C LEU A 113 0.21 -13.36 -2.30
N SER A 114 -0.73 -12.42 -2.37
CA SER A 114 -0.43 -10.99 -2.22
C SER A 114 -1.10 -10.44 -0.96
N VAL A 115 -0.31 -9.81 -0.10
CA VAL A 115 -0.73 -9.19 1.16
C VAL A 115 -0.84 -7.68 0.94
N PRO A 116 -2.05 -7.10 0.91
CA PRO A 116 -2.22 -5.65 0.90
C PRO A 116 -1.91 -5.06 2.27
N ILE A 117 -1.23 -3.91 2.28
CA ILE A 117 -0.83 -3.21 3.50
C ILE A 117 -1.23 -1.73 3.37
N ARG A 118 -1.78 -1.17 4.45
CA ARG A 118 -2.10 0.25 4.55
C ARG A 118 -1.16 0.92 5.54
N GLY A 119 -0.51 2.00 5.11
CA GLY A 119 0.31 2.84 5.97
C GLY A 119 -0.55 3.81 6.80
N PRO A 120 0.04 4.37 7.88
CA PRO A 120 -0.67 5.25 8.81
C PRO A 120 -1.19 6.54 8.18
N ASN A 121 -0.60 7.00 7.07
CA ASN A 121 -0.95 8.26 6.40
C ASN A 121 -1.58 8.03 5.01
N GLY A 122 -2.23 6.87 4.81
CA GLY A 122 -2.90 6.52 3.56
C GLY A 122 -2.01 5.86 2.51
N GLN A 123 -0.76 5.54 2.84
CA GLN A 123 0.10 4.79 1.92
C GLN A 123 -0.51 3.42 1.62
N PHE A 124 -0.25 2.91 0.42
CA PHE A 124 -0.63 1.56 0.04
C PHE A 124 0.61 0.79 -0.38
N ALA A 125 0.76 -0.41 0.17
CA ALA A 125 1.81 -1.33 -0.23
C ALA A 125 1.25 -2.72 -0.49
N LEU A 126 1.99 -3.49 -1.26
CA LEU A 126 1.69 -4.83 -1.67
C LEU A 126 2.95 -5.67 -1.50
N PHE A 127 2.84 -6.70 -0.66
CA PHE A 127 3.86 -7.74 -0.57
C PHE A 127 3.34 -8.99 -1.27
N THR A 128 4.13 -9.61 -2.14
CA THR A 128 3.73 -10.79 -2.91
C THR A 128 4.81 -11.84 -2.86
N ALA A 129 4.40 -13.09 -2.65
CA ALA A 129 5.20 -14.28 -2.96
C ALA A 129 4.51 -15.04 -4.09
N CYS A 130 5.25 -15.40 -5.14
CA CYS A 130 4.73 -16.12 -6.28
C CYS A 130 5.70 -17.19 -6.79
N SER A 131 5.16 -18.23 -7.41
CA SER A 131 5.92 -19.37 -7.92
C SER A 131 5.16 -20.11 -9.01
N ARG A 132 5.90 -20.83 -9.86
CA ARG A 132 5.36 -21.84 -10.77
C ARG A 132 5.16 -23.15 -10.02
N SER A 133 3.91 -23.47 -9.70
CA SER A 133 3.58 -24.72 -9.03
C SER A 133 2.18 -25.23 -9.34
N SER A 134 1.92 -26.49 -8.99
CA SER A 134 0.58 -27.07 -9.08
C SER A 134 -0.35 -26.44 -8.05
N ASP A 135 -1.65 -26.37 -8.36
CA ASP A 135 -2.67 -25.82 -7.45
C ASP A 135 -2.63 -26.52 -6.08
N SER A 136 -2.46 -27.85 -6.05
CA SER A 136 -2.39 -28.62 -4.81
C SER A 136 -1.14 -28.34 -3.96
N THR A 137 -0.01 -28.04 -4.62
CA THR A 137 1.25 -27.69 -3.96
C THR A 137 1.13 -26.29 -3.36
N TRP A 138 0.63 -25.34 -4.15
CA TRP A 138 0.44 -23.97 -3.73
C TRP A 138 -0.55 -23.84 -2.58
N GLU A 139 -1.69 -24.53 -2.63
CA GLU A 139 -2.69 -24.47 -1.56
C GLU A 139 -2.10 -24.89 -0.21
N LYS A 140 -1.32 -25.99 -0.19
CA LYS A 140 -0.61 -26.43 1.03
C LYS A 140 0.40 -25.38 1.48
N TYR A 141 1.20 -24.87 0.55
CA TYR A 141 2.19 -23.83 0.82
C TYR A 141 1.55 -22.57 1.42
N SER A 142 0.53 -22.02 0.78
CA SER A 142 -0.15 -20.80 1.22
C SER A 142 -0.78 -21.00 2.60
N ARG A 143 -1.45 -22.13 2.85
CA ARG A 143 -2.02 -22.43 4.17
C ARG A 143 -0.97 -22.50 5.27
N SER A 144 0.20 -23.06 4.98
CA SER A 144 1.28 -23.18 5.96
C SER A 144 2.05 -21.88 6.20
N ASN A 145 2.13 -20.98 5.20
CA ASN A 145 2.97 -19.78 5.27
C ASN A 145 2.19 -18.47 5.38
N VAL A 146 0.87 -18.45 5.22
CA VAL A 146 0.08 -17.18 5.19
C VAL A 146 0.29 -16.31 6.43
N GLY A 147 0.34 -16.91 7.63
CA GLY A 147 0.58 -16.16 8.87
C GLY A 147 1.95 -15.48 8.87
N ASP A 148 2.98 -16.21 8.45
CA ASP A 148 4.34 -15.69 8.36
C ASP A 148 4.45 -14.59 7.31
N LEU A 149 3.86 -14.80 6.12
CA LEU A 149 3.89 -13.81 5.03
C LEU A 149 3.16 -12.52 5.40
N ILE A 150 2.10 -12.58 6.22
CA ILE A 150 1.46 -11.37 6.78
C ILE A 150 2.43 -10.59 7.66
N LEU A 151 3.15 -11.27 8.56
CA LEU A 151 4.11 -10.64 9.45
C LEU A 151 5.31 -10.07 8.67
N VAL A 152 5.84 -10.84 7.73
CA VAL A 152 6.91 -10.39 6.83
C VAL A 152 6.49 -9.14 6.08
N ALA A 153 5.32 -9.17 5.44
CA ALA A 153 4.75 -8.03 4.73
C ALA A 153 4.71 -6.79 5.64
N HIS A 154 4.18 -6.93 6.86
CA HIS A 154 4.08 -5.85 7.83
C HIS A 154 5.46 -5.26 8.20
N PHE A 155 6.44 -6.09 8.58
CA PHE A 155 7.75 -5.62 8.99
C PHE A 155 8.56 -5.01 7.83
N ILE A 156 8.44 -5.55 6.62
CA ILE A 156 9.05 -4.95 5.42
C ILE A 156 8.46 -3.56 5.18
N ASN A 157 7.13 -3.43 5.24
CA ASN A 157 6.48 -2.14 5.03
C ASN A 157 6.85 -1.13 6.12
N GLN A 158 6.90 -1.55 7.39
CA GLN A 158 7.37 -0.69 8.47
C GLN A 158 8.79 -0.18 8.18
N LYS A 159 9.71 -1.07 7.79
CA LYS A 159 11.09 -0.68 7.49
C LYS A 159 11.18 0.23 6.27
N ALA A 160 10.43 -0.05 5.21
CA ALA A 160 10.37 0.81 4.03
C ALA A 160 9.91 2.22 4.40
N LEU A 161 8.84 2.33 5.21
CA LEU A 161 8.37 3.63 5.71
C LEU A 161 9.41 4.32 6.59
N GLU A 162 10.16 3.61 7.43
CA GLU A 162 11.26 4.19 8.21
C GLU A 162 12.36 4.76 7.32
N LEU A 163 12.72 4.05 6.24
CA LEU A 163 13.73 4.48 5.27
C LEU A 163 13.25 5.68 4.43
N ASP A 164 12.00 5.69 4.02
CA ASP A 164 11.38 6.81 3.28
C ASP A 164 11.26 8.06 4.15
N ASN A 165 10.92 7.91 5.44
CA ASN A 165 10.62 9.02 6.33
C ASN A 165 11.84 9.69 7.00
N GLY A 166 13.09 9.28 6.69
CA GLY A 166 14.29 9.87 7.30
C GLY A 166 14.50 11.35 6.95
N THR A 167 14.17 12.27 7.89
CA THR A 167 14.06 13.76 7.81
C THR A 167 12.74 14.32 7.30
N ASP A 168 11.90 13.53 6.64
CA ASP A 168 10.60 13.98 6.14
C ASP A 168 9.46 13.68 7.12
N VAL A 169 9.72 13.94 8.40
CA VAL A 169 8.69 14.50 9.28
C VAL A 169 8.41 15.92 8.77
N GLN A 170 7.90 16.04 7.54
CA GLN A 170 6.80 16.98 7.36
C GLN A 170 5.75 16.48 8.32
N ARG A 171 5.84 16.99 9.56
CA ARG A 171 4.75 17.04 10.53
C ARG A 171 3.56 17.37 9.65
N SER A 172 2.72 16.38 9.35
CA SER A 172 1.43 16.61 8.74
C SER A 172 0.88 17.78 9.52
N ALA A 173 0.83 18.98 8.91
CA ALA A 173 0.74 20.22 9.67
C ALA A 173 -0.50 20.06 10.53
N SER A 174 -0.29 19.84 11.83
CA SER A 174 -1.27 19.11 12.62
C SER A 174 -2.51 19.96 12.62
N LEU A 175 -3.60 19.42 12.07
CA LEU A 175 -4.84 20.13 12.08
C LEU A 175 -5.22 20.35 13.54
N SER A 176 -5.62 21.58 13.87
CA SER A 176 -6.15 21.87 15.19
C SER A 176 -7.44 21.07 15.39
N PRO A 177 -7.85 20.79 16.63
CA PRO A 177 -9.13 20.11 16.89
C PRO A 177 -10.31 20.74 16.16
N ARG A 178 -10.36 22.09 16.09
CA ARG A 178 -11.43 22.81 15.37
C ARG A 178 -11.37 22.66 13.85
N GLU A 179 -10.19 22.53 13.27
CA GLU A 179 -10.03 22.23 11.84
C GLU A 179 -10.48 20.80 11.53
N ILE A 180 -10.14 19.85 12.40
CA ILE A 180 -10.59 18.45 12.33
C ILE A 180 -12.12 18.41 12.41
N ASP A 181 -12.72 19.00 13.43
CA ASP A 181 -14.18 19.05 13.61
C ASP A 181 -14.88 19.64 12.39
N THR A 182 -14.34 20.74 11.86
CA THR A 182 -14.86 21.42 10.67
C THR A 182 -14.83 20.51 9.45
N LEU A 183 -13.69 19.86 9.17
CA LEU A 183 -13.59 18.95 8.03
C LEU A 183 -14.43 17.70 8.19
N SER A 184 -14.57 17.15 9.41
CA SER A 184 -15.42 15.99 9.70
C SER A 184 -16.90 16.28 9.41
N LEU A 185 -17.42 17.43 9.85
CA LEU A 185 -18.80 17.83 9.57
C LEU A 185 -19.04 18.00 8.06
N LEU A 186 -18.11 18.65 7.37
CA LEU A 186 -18.17 18.79 5.92
C LEU A 186 -18.10 17.42 5.22
N ALA A 187 -17.29 16.49 5.72
CA ALA A 187 -17.19 15.13 5.19
C ALA A 187 -18.49 14.33 5.36
N MET A 188 -19.23 14.56 6.45
CA MET A 188 -20.58 14.00 6.66
C MET A 188 -21.67 14.65 5.79
N GLY A 189 -21.32 15.64 4.96
CA GLY A 189 -22.24 16.31 4.05
C GLY A 189 -22.95 17.53 4.61
N TYR A 190 -22.52 18.05 5.76
CA TYR A 190 -23.11 19.26 6.35
C TYR A 190 -22.78 20.48 5.47
N SER A 191 -23.77 21.36 5.29
CA SER A 191 -23.52 22.68 4.72
C SER A 191 -22.73 23.56 5.70
N ARG A 192 -22.18 24.68 5.22
CA ARG A 192 -21.41 25.60 6.07
C ARG A 192 -22.26 26.15 7.23
N ALA A 193 -23.51 26.51 6.97
CA ALA A 193 -24.44 26.97 8.00
C ALA A 193 -24.69 25.88 9.06
N GLN A 194 -24.99 24.65 8.62
CA GLN A 194 -25.22 23.53 9.55
C GLN A 194 -23.96 23.20 10.38
N ALA A 195 -22.78 23.24 9.77
CA ALA A 195 -21.52 22.98 10.46
C ALA A 195 -21.18 24.10 11.45
N SER A 196 -21.40 25.37 11.10
CA SER A 196 -21.18 26.49 12.03
C SER A 196 -22.13 26.44 13.21
N ASP A 197 -23.40 26.10 12.96
CA ASP A 197 -24.41 25.93 14.01
C ASP A 197 -24.03 24.77 14.93
N SER A 198 -23.62 23.63 14.37
CA SER A 198 -23.18 22.46 15.15
C SER A 198 -21.96 22.72 16.01
N LEU A 199 -21.07 23.65 15.60
CA LEU A 199 -19.87 24.02 16.36
C LEU A 199 -20.08 25.24 17.26
N SER A 200 -21.28 25.84 17.27
CA SER A 200 -21.61 27.07 17.99
C SER A 200 -20.66 28.23 17.66
N ILE A 201 -20.33 28.41 16.37
CA ILE A 201 -19.48 29.50 15.85
C ILE A 201 -20.16 30.21 14.68
N SER A 202 -19.62 31.36 14.27
CA SER A 202 -20.11 32.03 13.06
C SER A 202 -19.64 31.31 11.78
N GLU A 203 -20.40 31.42 10.68
CA GLU A 203 -19.96 30.96 9.35
C GLU A 203 -18.62 31.61 8.93
N HIS A 204 -18.37 32.85 9.36
CA HIS A 204 -17.10 33.51 9.12
C HIS A 204 -15.94 32.80 9.82
N THR A 205 -16.12 32.43 11.09
CA THR A 205 -15.14 31.65 11.87
C THR A 205 -14.91 30.28 11.26
N LEU A 206 -15.99 29.59 10.84
CA LEU A 206 -15.89 28.30 10.14
C LEU A 206 -15.05 28.43 8.87
N ARG A 207 -15.27 29.49 8.07
CA ARG A 207 -14.48 29.76 6.87
C ARG A 207 -12.99 29.89 7.18
N VAL A 208 -12.61 30.55 8.27
CA VAL A 208 -11.21 30.66 8.69
C VAL A 208 -10.60 29.28 8.96
N TYR A 209 -11.31 28.39 9.66
CA TYR A 209 -10.85 27.01 9.87
C TYR A 209 -10.71 26.23 8.56
N ILE A 210 -11.66 26.38 7.62
CA ILE A 210 -11.58 25.74 6.29
C ILE A 210 -10.34 26.22 5.53
N GLU A 211 -10.10 27.53 5.46
CA GLU A 211 -8.95 28.08 4.73
C GLU A 211 -7.61 27.67 5.37
N SER A 212 -7.53 27.69 6.70
CA SER A 212 -6.34 27.22 7.42
C SER A 212 -6.07 25.73 7.16
N ALA A 213 -7.09 24.88 7.23
CA ALA A 213 -6.97 23.46 6.94
C ALA A 213 -6.57 23.21 5.46
N ARG A 214 -7.18 23.93 4.52
CA ARG A 214 -6.81 23.86 3.09
C ARG A 214 -5.35 24.20 2.87
N PHE A 215 -4.86 25.28 3.47
CA PHE A 215 -3.47 25.70 3.36
C PHE A 215 -2.53 24.64 3.94
N LYS A 216 -2.80 24.15 5.16
CA LYS A 216 -2.00 23.11 5.84
C LYS A 216 -1.93 21.80 5.05
N LEU A 217 -3.00 21.44 4.35
CA LEU A 217 -3.08 20.21 3.53
C LEU A 217 -2.59 20.42 2.09
N GLY A 218 -2.23 21.64 1.69
CA GLY A 218 -1.93 21.98 0.30
C GLY A 218 -3.08 21.62 -0.64
N ALA A 219 -4.32 21.89 -0.22
CA ALA A 219 -5.53 21.52 -0.93
C ALA A 219 -6.06 22.68 -1.77
N GLN A 220 -6.42 22.37 -3.02
CA GLN A 220 -6.90 23.37 -3.98
C GLN A 220 -8.30 23.91 -3.66
N ASN A 221 -9.14 23.12 -2.99
CA ASN A 221 -10.50 23.49 -2.61
C ASN A 221 -10.94 22.71 -1.35
N THR A 222 -12.10 23.02 -0.79
CA THR A 222 -12.62 22.38 0.44
C THR A 222 -12.81 20.88 0.26
N THR A 223 -13.36 20.44 -0.87
CA THR A 223 -13.57 19.01 -1.17
C THR A 223 -12.25 18.26 -1.24
N HIS A 224 -11.22 18.84 -1.87
CA HIS A 224 -9.87 18.29 -1.91
C HIS A 224 -9.24 18.25 -0.50
N ALA A 225 -9.51 19.24 0.35
CA ALA A 225 -9.04 19.22 1.75
C ALA A 225 -9.69 18.08 2.54
N VAL A 226 -11.00 17.88 2.40
CA VAL A 226 -11.71 16.75 3.01
C VAL A 226 -11.15 15.42 2.50
N ALA A 227 -10.99 15.27 1.18
CA ALA A 227 -10.44 14.05 0.59
C ALA A 227 -9.02 13.73 1.10
N LYS A 228 -8.14 14.73 1.19
CA LYS A 228 -6.79 14.58 1.75
C LYS A 228 -6.81 14.25 3.24
N ALA A 229 -7.70 14.88 4.02
CA ALA A 229 -7.81 14.62 5.44
C ALA A 229 -8.25 13.17 5.72
N ILE A 230 -9.21 12.64 4.94
CA ILE A 230 -9.62 11.23 5.00
C ILE A 230 -8.47 10.32 4.56
N ALA A 231 -7.86 10.61 3.40
CA ALA A 231 -6.79 9.79 2.85
C ALA A 231 -5.59 9.68 3.81
N HIS A 232 -5.25 10.76 4.51
CA HIS A 232 -4.15 10.77 5.49
C HIS A 232 -4.55 10.29 6.89
N GLY A 233 -5.80 9.82 7.09
CA GLY A 233 -6.26 9.34 8.40
C GLY A 233 -6.41 10.43 9.47
N LEU A 234 -6.49 11.71 9.06
CA LEU A 234 -6.68 12.85 9.97
C LEU A 234 -8.13 12.98 10.44
N ILE A 235 -9.07 12.49 9.63
CA ILE A 235 -10.50 12.37 9.96
C ILE A 235 -11.03 11.01 9.49
N VAL A 236 -12.09 10.53 10.15
CA VAL A 236 -12.83 9.31 9.79
C VAL A 236 -14.31 9.66 9.71
N VAL A 237 -15.02 9.11 8.73
CA VAL A 237 -16.41 9.42 8.40
C VAL A 237 -17.19 8.15 8.13
#